data_AF-A0A1V5HNR4-F1
#
_entry.id   AF-A0A1V5HNR4-F1
#
_cell.length_a   1.000
_cell.length_b   1.000
_cell.length_c   1.000
_cell.angle_alpha   90.00
_cell.angle_beta   90.00
_cell.angle_gamma   90.00
#
_symmetry.space_group_name_H-M   'P 1'
#
loop_
_entity.id
_entity.type
_entity.pdbx_description
1 polymer ?
#
loop_
_entity_poly.entity_id
_entity_poly.type
_entity_poly.pdbx_seq_one_letter_code
_entity_poly.pdbx_strand_id
1 'polypeptide(L)'
;MNQLAARITFLKNTKQFSALFNLRHEALAAGLDHKLMEAILMAGFVLKEFSHNLFFGQQLLAQNYESMAILYYLLLSYLGQKDLYGALALIKKSRLLQQKEYSAFHNPENANYAQLLNLPDADLYERLAILVMLYWESLGREFSYDNCQDEALLLVRWFDLLNTLYELGYPKEMMDELQKVASIVFPFEEK
;
A
#
# COMPACT_ATOMS: atom_id res chain seq x y z
N MET A 1 -26.31 5.31 -13.35
CA MET A 1 -25.10 5.34 -12.49
C MET A 1 -25.38 6.20 -11.28
N ASN A 2 -24.99 5.74 -10.09
CA ASN A 2 -25.16 6.46 -8.82
C ASN A 2 -24.46 7.84 -8.90
N GLN A 3 -25.15 8.95 -8.58
CA GLN A 3 -24.59 10.31 -8.69
C GLN A 3 -23.26 10.45 -7.92
N LEU A 4 -23.13 9.72 -6.80
CA LEU A 4 -21.91 9.68 -6.00
C LEU A 4 -20.74 9.00 -6.73
N ALA A 5 -20.98 7.92 -7.46
CA ALA A 5 -19.94 7.23 -8.24
C ALA A 5 -19.39 8.12 -9.37
N ALA A 6 -20.27 8.88 -10.03
CA ALA A 6 -19.87 9.86 -11.04
C ALA A 6 -19.04 11.00 -10.42
N ARG A 7 -19.45 11.48 -9.24
CA ARG A 7 -18.71 12.51 -8.48
C ARG A 7 -17.30 12.02 -8.09
N ILE A 8 -17.18 10.81 -7.55
CA ILE A 8 -15.88 10.20 -7.21
C ILE A 8 -14.99 10.12 -8.45
N THR A 9 -15.53 9.63 -9.56
CA THR A 9 -14.78 9.52 -10.83
C THR A 9 -14.30 10.88 -11.33
N PHE A 10 -15.15 11.90 -11.27
CA PHE A 10 -14.79 13.27 -11.64
C PHE A 10 -13.69 13.84 -10.73
N LEU A 11 -13.80 13.69 -9.41
CA LEU A 11 -12.81 14.19 -8.45
C LEU A 11 -11.47 13.47 -8.59
N LYS A 12 -11.48 12.15 -8.86
CA LYS A 12 -10.28 11.37 -9.17
C LYS A 12 -9.58 11.92 -10.41
N ASN A 13 -10.31 12.10 -11.51
CA ASN A 13 -9.74 12.55 -12.79
C ASN A 13 -9.23 13.98 -12.74
N THR A 14 -9.85 14.83 -11.91
CA THR A 14 -9.41 16.22 -11.68
C THR A 14 -8.42 16.36 -10.53
N LYS A 15 -7.95 15.24 -9.94
CA LYS A 15 -6.98 15.20 -8.83
C LYS A 15 -7.40 16.04 -7.61
N GLN A 16 -8.70 16.16 -7.37
CA GLN A 16 -9.25 16.84 -6.19
C GLN A 16 -9.24 15.90 -4.98
N PHE A 17 -8.04 15.52 -4.52
CA PHE A 17 -7.86 14.46 -3.53
C PHE A 17 -8.53 14.77 -2.20
N SER A 18 -8.46 16.01 -1.70
CA SER A 18 -9.13 16.40 -0.45
C SER A 18 -10.65 16.21 -0.53
N ALA A 19 -11.27 16.71 -1.59
CA ALA A 19 -12.71 16.53 -1.81
C ALA A 19 -13.08 15.05 -1.98
N LEU A 20 -12.25 14.27 -2.68
CA LEU A 20 -12.44 12.83 -2.86
C LEU A 20 -12.37 12.08 -1.53
N PHE A 21 -11.34 12.33 -0.72
CA PHE A 21 -11.16 11.65 0.57
C PHE A 21 -12.26 11.99 1.58
N ASN A 22 -12.83 13.20 1.48
CA ASN A 22 -13.98 13.59 2.31
C ASN A 22 -15.26 12.81 2.00
N LEU A 23 -15.35 12.12 0.86
CA LEU A 23 -16.49 11.27 0.50
C LEU A 23 -16.43 9.85 1.10
N ARG A 24 -15.36 9.48 1.81
CA ARG A 24 -15.12 8.11 2.30
C ARG A 24 -16.30 7.48 3.05
N HIS A 25 -16.93 8.22 3.97
CA HIS A 25 -18.03 7.70 4.77
C HIS A 25 -19.33 7.59 3.97
N GLU A 26 -19.57 8.56 3.08
CA GLU A 26 -20.72 8.53 2.17
C GLU A 26 -20.61 7.37 1.17
N ALA A 27 -19.41 7.17 0.61
CA ALA A 27 -19.10 6.08 -0.30
C ALA A 27 -19.29 4.71 0.37
N LEU A 28 -18.78 4.55 1.60
CA LEU A 28 -18.94 3.32 2.37
C LEU A 28 -20.41 3.02 2.67
N ALA A 29 -21.16 4.02 3.14
CA ALA A 29 -22.58 3.87 3.42
C ALA A 29 -23.40 3.51 2.17
N ALA A 30 -22.99 4.01 1.00
CA ALA A 30 -23.62 3.71 -0.28
C ALA A 30 -23.22 2.34 -0.86
N GLY A 31 -22.28 1.61 -0.24
CA GLY A 31 -21.82 0.30 -0.71
C GLY A 31 -21.25 0.35 -2.13
N LEU A 32 -20.46 1.38 -2.44
CA LEU A 32 -19.88 1.52 -3.77
C LEU A 32 -18.84 0.44 -4.07
N ASP A 33 -18.53 0.25 -5.35
CA ASP A 33 -17.59 -0.77 -5.80
C ASP A 33 -16.16 -0.57 -5.27
N HIS A 34 -15.38 -1.65 -5.35
CA HIS A 34 -14.01 -1.69 -4.85
C HIS A 34 -13.10 -0.64 -5.52
N LYS A 35 -13.25 -0.40 -6.83
CA LYS A 35 -12.41 0.55 -7.57
C LYS A 35 -12.61 1.99 -7.12
N LEU A 36 -13.84 2.33 -6.71
CA LEU A 36 -14.14 3.63 -6.13
C LEU A 36 -13.56 3.76 -4.71
N MET A 37 -13.60 2.71 -3.91
CA MET A 37 -12.97 2.70 -2.58
C MET A 37 -11.45 2.79 -2.66
N GLU A 38 -10.83 2.09 -3.60
CA GLU A 38 -9.40 2.15 -3.90
C GLU A 38 -8.97 3.58 -4.24
N ALA A 39 -9.75 4.30 -5.05
CA ALA A 39 -9.47 5.69 -5.39
C ALA A 39 -9.53 6.62 -4.17
N ILE A 40 -10.42 6.35 -3.23
CA ILE A 40 -10.55 7.12 -1.98
C ILE A 40 -9.34 6.85 -1.06
N LEU A 41 -8.92 5.59 -0.90
CA LEU A 41 -7.72 5.25 -0.11
C LEU A 41 -6.44 5.84 -0.71
N MET A 42 -6.30 5.79 -2.04
CA MET A 42 -5.21 6.45 -2.75
C MET A 42 -5.19 7.95 -2.43
N ALA A 43 -6.35 8.62 -2.47
CA ALA A 43 -6.46 10.03 -2.16
C ALA A 43 -6.04 10.34 -0.71
N GLY A 44 -6.48 9.54 0.26
CA GLY A 44 -6.05 9.66 1.65
C GLY A 44 -4.54 9.50 1.82
N PHE A 45 -3.95 8.51 1.15
CA PHE A 45 -2.51 8.28 1.16
C PHE A 45 -1.73 9.48 0.58
N VAL A 46 -2.14 10.00 -0.59
CA VAL A 46 -1.51 11.16 -1.23
C VAL A 46 -1.57 12.41 -0.36
N LEU A 47 -2.64 12.59 0.41
CA LEU A 47 -2.80 13.69 1.38
C LEU A 47 -2.02 13.48 2.68
N LYS A 48 -1.30 12.36 2.82
CA LYS A 48 -0.61 11.95 4.06
C LYS A 48 -1.54 11.75 5.25
N GLU A 49 -2.82 11.46 4.99
CA GLU A 49 -3.85 11.19 6.00
C GLU A 49 -3.76 9.76 6.52
N PHE A 50 -2.56 9.27 6.83
CA PHE A 50 -2.28 7.85 7.04
C PHE A 50 -3.14 7.22 8.13
N SER A 51 -3.29 7.86 9.29
CA SER A 51 -4.11 7.33 10.39
C SER A 51 -5.60 7.23 10.01
N HIS A 52 -6.13 8.25 9.30
CA HIS A 52 -7.50 8.23 8.80
C HIS A 52 -7.68 7.17 7.70
N ASN A 53 -6.67 6.98 6.86
CA ASN A 53 -6.65 5.97 5.81
C ASN A 53 -6.69 4.55 6.40
N LEU A 54 -5.91 4.30 7.46
CA LEU A 54 -5.93 3.04 8.21
C LEU A 54 -7.28 2.79 8.88
N PHE A 55 -7.86 3.81 9.52
CA PHE A 55 -9.19 3.69 10.12
C PHE A 55 -10.25 3.36 9.07
N PHE A 56 -10.25 4.07 7.94
CA PHE A 56 -11.18 3.80 6.84
C PHE A 56 -10.96 2.41 6.23
N GLY A 57 -9.70 2.00 6.05
CA GLY A 57 -9.34 0.64 5.61
C GLY A 57 -9.88 -0.45 6.51
N GLN A 58 -9.79 -0.28 7.83
CA GLN A 58 -10.36 -1.25 8.78
C GLN A 58 -11.87 -1.37 8.63
N GLN A 59 -12.57 -0.27 8.35
CA GLN A 59 -14.01 -0.30 8.08
C GLN A 59 -14.34 -1.05 6.78
N LEU A 60 -13.53 -0.87 5.73
CA LEU A 60 -13.65 -1.61 4.47
C LEU A 60 -13.44 -3.11 4.68
N LEU A 61 -12.35 -3.50 5.34
CA LEU A 61 -12.01 -4.90 5.60
C LEU A 61 -13.08 -5.58 6.47
N ALA A 62 -13.63 -4.88 7.47
CA ALA A 62 -14.73 -5.40 8.30
C ALA A 62 -16.01 -5.67 7.50
N GLN A 63 -16.19 -5.00 6.36
CA GLN A 63 -17.29 -5.21 5.41
C GLN A 63 -16.92 -6.14 4.25
N ASN A 64 -15.79 -6.85 4.34
CA ASN A 64 -15.23 -7.72 3.29
C ASN A 64 -14.84 -7.01 1.98
N TYR A 65 -14.56 -5.71 2.04
CA TYR A 65 -13.93 -4.98 0.94
C TYR A 65 -12.42 -5.12 1.05
N GLU A 66 -11.88 -6.12 0.37
CA GLU A 66 -10.45 -6.39 0.32
C GLU A 66 -10.02 -6.59 -1.14
N SER A 67 -9.05 -5.78 -1.58
CA SER A 67 -8.39 -5.89 -2.87
C SER A 67 -6.89 -5.63 -2.70
N MET A 68 -6.07 -6.06 -3.67
CA MET A 68 -4.63 -5.82 -3.62
C MET A 68 -4.29 -4.32 -3.57
N ALA A 69 -5.05 -3.48 -4.28
CA ALA A 69 -4.90 -2.04 -4.21
C ALA A 69 -5.25 -1.47 -2.82
N ILE A 70 -6.31 -1.96 -2.17
CA ILE A 70 -6.63 -1.59 -0.78
C ILE A 70 -5.47 -1.97 0.13
N LEU A 71 -4.99 -3.22 0.06
CA LEU A 71 -3.91 -3.71 0.91
C LEU A 71 -2.62 -2.92 0.69
N TYR A 72 -2.27 -2.62 -0.56
CA TYR A 72 -1.13 -1.79 -0.91
C TYR A 72 -1.18 -0.42 -0.19
N TYR A 73 -2.26 0.34 -0.35
CA TYR A 73 -2.36 1.65 0.30
C TYR A 73 -2.43 1.59 1.83
N LEU A 74 -2.98 0.53 2.41
CA LEU A 74 -2.98 0.34 3.87
C LEU A 74 -1.58 0.00 4.39
N LEU A 75 -0.84 -0.89 3.73
CA LEU A 75 0.54 -1.20 4.10
C LEU A 75 1.46 0.02 3.94
N LEU A 76 1.25 0.86 2.93
CA LEU A 76 1.95 2.13 2.81
C LEU A 76 1.54 3.15 3.87
N SER A 77 0.27 3.15 4.28
CA SER A 77 -0.19 4.03 5.36
C SER A 77 0.42 3.62 6.71
N TYR A 78 0.60 2.32 6.94
CA TYR A 78 1.41 1.85 8.07
C TYR A 78 2.86 2.32 7.99
N LEU A 79 3.42 2.50 6.79
CA LEU A 79 4.80 2.97 6.61
C LEU A 79 4.90 4.44 6.99
N GLY A 80 3.93 5.24 6.54
CA GLY A 80 3.78 6.63 6.96
C GLY A 80 3.51 6.82 8.46
N GLN A 81 2.95 5.81 9.14
CA GLN A 81 2.79 5.79 10.59
C GLN A 81 3.97 5.12 11.32
N LYS A 82 4.94 4.56 10.58
CA LYS A 82 6.07 3.79 11.13
C LYS A 82 5.61 2.66 12.06
N ASP A 83 4.49 2.02 11.72
CA ASP A 83 3.84 0.98 12.53
C ASP A 83 4.02 -0.41 11.89
N LEU A 84 5.15 -1.02 12.20
CA LEU A 84 5.53 -2.37 11.77
C LEU A 84 4.55 -3.43 12.23
N TYR A 85 4.11 -3.38 13.49
CA TYR A 85 3.23 -4.42 14.04
C TYR A 85 1.86 -4.36 13.41
N GLY A 86 1.34 -3.16 13.17
CA GLY A 86 0.12 -2.95 12.41
C GLY A 86 0.21 -3.53 11.01
N ALA A 87 1.30 -3.26 10.29
CA ALA A 87 1.53 -3.82 8.96
C ALA A 87 1.60 -5.36 8.96
N LEU A 88 2.43 -5.94 9.82
CA LEU A 88 2.57 -7.41 9.92
C LEU A 88 1.26 -8.08 10.35
N ALA A 89 0.49 -7.45 11.24
CA ALA A 89 -0.83 -7.94 11.64
C ALA A 89 -1.84 -7.91 10.48
N LEU A 90 -1.81 -6.87 9.63
CA LEU A 90 -2.61 -6.81 8.42
C LEU A 90 -2.23 -7.93 7.44
N ILE A 91 -0.93 -8.12 7.17
CA ILE A 91 -0.41 -9.17 6.28
C ILE A 91 -0.91 -10.55 6.73
N LYS A 92 -0.75 -10.85 8.03
CA LYS A 92 -1.15 -12.14 8.62
C LYS A 92 -2.67 -12.39 8.56
N LYS A 93 -3.49 -11.35 8.61
CA LYS A 93 -4.96 -11.45 8.61
C LYS A 93 -5.57 -11.35 7.21
N SER A 94 -4.83 -10.84 6.23
CA SER A 94 -5.31 -10.63 4.87
C SER A 94 -5.70 -11.96 4.22
N ARG A 95 -6.89 -12.03 3.64
CA ARG A 95 -7.31 -13.24 2.92
C ARG A 95 -6.58 -13.36 1.59
N LEU A 96 -6.30 -12.23 0.93
CA LEU A 96 -5.62 -12.21 -0.37
C LEU A 96 -4.14 -12.54 -0.22
N LEU A 97 -3.41 -11.88 0.69
CA LEU A 97 -1.97 -12.13 0.83
C LEU A 97 -1.67 -13.54 1.37
N GLN A 98 -2.58 -14.13 2.15
CA GLN A 98 -2.44 -15.51 2.65
C GLN A 98 -2.89 -16.59 1.65
N GLN A 99 -3.19 -16.24 0.39
CA GLN A 99 -3.50 -17.23 -0.63
C GLN A 99 -2.30 -18.15 -0.90
N LYS A 100 -2.60 -19.41 -1.21
CA LYS A 100 -1.59 -20.46 -1.40
C LYS A 100 -0.56 -20.09 -2.47
N GLU A 101 -0.98 -19.39 -3.51
CA GLU A 101 -0.09 -18.95 -4.61
C GLU A 101 0.99 -17.96 -4.15
N TYR A 102 0.76 -17.22 -3.06
CA TYR A 102 1.76 -16.30 -2.49
C TYR A 102 2.55 -16.89 -1.32
N SER A 103 2.28 -18.14 -0.91
CA SER A 103 2.94 -18.78 0.22
C SER A 103 4.48 -18.81 0.11
N ALA A 104 5.02 -18.87 -1.11
CA ALA A 104 6.45 -18.83 -1.37
C ALA A 104 7.09 -17.48 -0.96
N PHE A 105 6.33 -16.39 -1.02
CA PHE A 105 6.82 -15.04 -0.68
C PHE A 105 6.88 -14.80 0.82
N HIS A 106 6.14 -15.58 1.63
CA HIS A 106 6.23 -15.54 3.09
C HIS A 106 7.44 -16.31 3.65
N ASN A 107 8.20 -17.01 2.80
CA ASN A 107 9.33 -17.79 3.26
C ASN A 107 10.52 -16.87 3.60
N PRO A 108 10.99 -16.86 4.86
CA PRO A 108 12.06 -15.97 5.31
C PRO A 108 13.40 -16.21 4.60
N GLU A 109 13.61 -17.38 3.98
CA GLU A 109 14.85 -17.68 3.26
C GLU A 109 14.91 -17.07 1.85
N ASN A 110 13.81 -16.52 1.32
CA ASN A 110 13.77 -15.99 -0.04
C ASN A 110 12.97 -14.68 -0.11
N ALA A 111 13.64 -13.53 -0.03
CA ALA A 111 13.09 -12.25 -0.53
C ALA A 111 13.00 -12.32 -2.06
N ASN A 112 11.97 -12.99 -2.57
CA ASN A 112 11.96 -13.46 -3.94
C ASN A 112 11.43 -12.45 -4.94
N TYR A 113 12.07 -11.28 -4.97
CA TYR A 113 11.76 -10.22 -5.91
C TYR A 113 11.88 -10.69 -7.37
N ALA A 114 12.80 -11.61 -7.68
CA ALA A 114 12.91 -12.17 -9.03
C ALA A 114 11.72 -13.07 -9.40
N GLN A 115 11.22 -13.90 -8.48
CA GLN A 115 10.01 -14.71 -8.72
C GLN A 115 8.77 -13.84 -8.88
N LEU A 116 8.63 -12.78 -8.06
CA LEU A 116 7.50 -11.88 -8.16
C LEU A 116 7.45 -11.15 -9.51
N LEU A 117 8.61 -10.80 -10.08
CA LEU A 117 8.67 -10.23 -11.43
C LEU A 117 8.11 -11.18 -12.49
N ASN A 118 8.32 -12.48 -12.31
CA ASN A 118 7.91 -13.52 -13.25
C ASN A 118 6.56 -14.17 -12.92
N LEU A 119 5.82 -13.65 -11.93
CA LEU A 119 4.49 -14.15 -11.59
C LEU A 119 3.55 -13.91 -12.79
N PRO A 120 2.99 -14.97 -13.42
CA PRO A 120 2.12 -14.81 -14.58
C PRO A 120 0.81 -14.12 -14.18
N ASP A 121 0.25 -13.32 -15.10
CA ASP A 121 -1.06 -12.67 -14.98
C ASP A 121 -1.27 -11.71 -13.78
N ALA A 122 -0.26 -11.52 -12.93
CA ALA A 122 -0.35 -10.61 -11.81
C ALA A 122 -0.42 -9.15 -12.25
N ASP A 123 -1.46 -8.45 -11.79
CA ASP A 123 -1.66 -7.05 -12.10
C ASP A 123 -0.67 -6.14 -11.35
N LEU A 124 -0.68 -4.85 -11.71
CA LEU A 124 0.22 -3.86 -11.10
C LEU A 124 0.09 -3.81 -9.58
N TYR A 125 -1.13 -3.74 -9.06
CA TYR A 125 -1.38 -3.57 -7.63
C TYR A 125 -1.15 -4.86 -6.85
N GLU A 126 -1.37 -6.01 -7.46
CA GLU A 126 -0.99 -7.30 -6.91
C GLU A 126 0.51 -7.38 -6.67
N ARG A 127 1.32 -7.04 -7.68
CA ARG A 127 2.78 -7.02 -7.53
C ARG A 127 3.24 -5.99 -6.51
N LEU A 128 2.67 -4.78 -6.55
CA LEU A 128 3.00 -3.73 -5.58
C LEU A 128 2.64 -4.11 -4.15
N ALA A 129 1.48 -4.74 -3.92
CA ALA A 129 1.07 -5.21 -2.60
C ALA A 129 2.03 -6.28 -2.07
N ILE A 130 2.42 -7.26 -2.90
CA ILE A 130 3.36 -8.31 -2.51
C ILE A 130 4.76 -7.72 -2.27
N LEU A 131 5.22 -6.75 -3.07
CA LEU A 131 6.48 -6.04 -2.83
C LEU A 131 6.51 -5.35 -1.47
N VAL A 132 5.45 -4.60 -1.15
CA VAL A 132 5.36 -3.89 0.13
C VAL A 132 5.20 -4.88 1.30
N MET A 133 4.52 -6.00 1.09
CA MET A 133 4.48 -7.10 2.05
C MET A 133 5.89 -7.66 2.32
N LEU A 134 6.65 -7.99 1.28
CA LEU A 134 8.04 -8.48 1.39
C LEU A 134 8.94 -7.49 2.12
N TYR A 135 8.78 -6.20 1.83
CA TYR A 135 9.47 -5.12 2.54
C TYR A 135 9.18 -5.18 4.05
N TRP A 136 7.89 -5.21 4.44
CA TRP A 136 7.50 -5.30 5.85
C TRP A 136 7.99 -6.56 6.55
N GLU A 137 7.92 -7.71 5.89
CA GLU A 137 8.41 -8.96 6.45
C GLU A 137 9.94 -8.95 6.61
N SER A 138 10.69 -8.27 5.74
CA SER A 138 12.12 -8.05 5.93
C SER A 138 12.40 -7.17 7.13
N LEU A 139 11.70 -6.04 7.26
CA LEU A 139 11.80 -5.17 8.43
C LEU A 139 11.48 -5.95 9.72
N GLY A 140 10.44 -6.78 9.71
CA GLY A 140 10.04 -7.60 10.85
C GLY A 140 11.07 -8.62 11.33
N ARG A 141 12.01 -9.03 10.45
CA ARG A 141 13.12 -9.92 10.80
C ARG A 141 14.33 -9.16 11.36
N GLU A 142 14.53 -7.93 10.89
CA GLU A 142 15.72 -7.13 11.19
C GLU A 142 15.55 -6.26 12.44
N PHE A 143 14.32 -5.85 12.76
CA PHE A 143 14.06 -4.83 13.77
C PHE A 143 13.31 -5.33 15.00
N SER A 144 13.78 -4.91 16.18
CA SER A 144 12.93 -4.74 17.36
C SER A 144 12.08 -3.48 17.20
N TYR A 145 10.96 -3.39 17.94
CA TYR A 145 10.00 -2.28 17.81
C TYR A 145 10.63 -0.89 17.82
N ASP A 146 11.59 -0.66 18.72
CA ASP A 146 12.20 0.66 18.93
C ASP A 146 12.98 1.15 17.69
N ASN A 147 13.58 0.24 16.92
CA ASN A 147 14.34 0.60 15.73
C ASN A 147 13.44 0.90 14.52
N CYS A 148 12.20 0.39 14.50
CA CYS A 148 11.31 0.59 13.37
C CYS A 148 10.63 1.97 13.36
N GLN A 149 10.82 2.79 14.40
CA GLN A 149 10.40 4.18 14.43
C GLN A 149 11.43 5.13 13.81
N ASP A 150 12.63 4.64 13.49
CA ASP A 150 13.67 5.42 12.84
C ASP A 150 13.35 5.62 11.35
N GLU A 151 13.03 6.86 10.99
CA GLU A 151 12.70 7.25 9.62
C GLU A 151 13.86 7.07 8.66
N ALA A 152 15.09 7.38 9.09
CA ALA A 152 16.26 7.30 8.24
C ALA A 152 16.54 5.84 7.87
N LEU A 153 16.33 4.93 8.82
CA LEU A 153 16.47 3.50 8.60
C LEU A 153 15.42 2.95 7.63
N LEU A 154 14.14 3.33 7.82
CA LEU A 154 13.06 2.96 6.90
C LEU A 154 13.33 3.46 5.48
N LEU A 155 13.81 4.70 5.35
CA LEU A 155 14.19 5.32 4.08
C LEU A 155 15.35 4.58 3.41
N VAL A 156 16.41 4.26 4.15
CA VAL A 156 17.55 3.45 3.63
C VAL A 156 17.06 2.11 3.12
N ARG A 157 16.22 1.40 3.88
CA ARG A 157 15.65 0.12 3.45
C ARG A 157 14.73 0.25 2.25
N TRP A 158 14.01 1.36 2.13
CA TRP A 158 13.19 1.64 0.96
C TRP A 158 14.06 1.86 -0.29
N PHE A 159 15.19 2.56 -0.15
CA PHE A 159 16.15 2.72 -1.24
C PHE A 159 16.83 1.40 -1.63
N ASP A 160 17.20 0.56 -0.67
CA ASP A 160 17.73 -0.79 -0.93
C ASP A 160 16.74 -1.62 -1.76
N LEU A 161 15.46 -1.56 -1.41
CA LEU A 161 14.38 -2.17 -2.20
C LEU A 161 14.35 -1.62 -3.63
N LEU A 162 14.28 -0.29 -3.79
CA LEU A 162 14.22 0.34 -5.12
C LEU A 162 15.43 -0.04 -6.00
N ASN A 163 16.63 -0.04 -5.43
CA ASN A 163 17.85 -0.44 -6.15
C ASN A 163 17.78 -1.90 -6.60
N THR A 164 17.36 -2.80 -5.69
CA THR A 164 17.20 -4.23 -6.01
C THR A 164 16.20 -4.42 -7.15
N LEU A 165 15.05 -3.73 -7.11
CA LEU A 165 14.03 -3.84 -8.17
C LEU A 165 14.53 -3.28 -9.50
N TYR A 166 15.29 -2.18 -9.46
CA TYR A 166 15.91 -1.60 -10.66
C TYR A 166 16.90 -2.59 -11.30
N GLU A 167 17.78 -3.19 -10.50
CA GLU A 167 18.76 -4.19 -10.97
C GLU A 167 18.10 -5.43 -11.57
N LEU A 168 16.98 -5.86 -11.00
CA LEU A 168 16.19 -6.98 -11.51
C LEU A 168 15.39 -6.65 -12.78
N GLY A 169 15.34 -5.37 -13.20
CA GLY A 169 14.64 -4.94 -14.41
C GLY A 169 13.13 -4.82 -14.24
N TYR A 170 12.66 -4.40 -13.07
CA TYR A 170 11.23 -4.15 -12.85
C TYR A 170 10.67 -3.07 -13.80
N PRO A 171 9.40 -3.16 -14.22
CA PRO A 171 8.79 -2.19 -15.12
C PRO A 171 8.85 -0.75 -14.59
N LYS A 172 9.08 0.19 -15.50
CA LYS A 172 9.17 1.63 -15.16
C LYS A 172 7.95 2.13 -14.38
N GLU A 173 6.74 1.69 -14.74
CA GLU A 173 5.52 2.10 -14.04
C GLU A 173 5.53 1.76 -12.55
N MET A 174 6.05 0.58 -12.18
CA MET A 174 6.20 0.18 -10.78
C MET A 174 7.26 1.02 -10.07
N MET A 175 8.39 1.26 -10.75
CA MET A 175 9.47 2.10 -10.22
C MET A 175 9.00 3.53 -9.96
N ASP A 176 8.29 4.13 -10.92
CA ASP A 176 7.73 5.48 -10.80
C ASP A 176 6.73 5.55 -9.64
N GLU A 177 5.93 4.51 -9.43
CA GLU A 177 4.96 4.47 -8.31
C GLU A 177 5.67 4.37 -6.95
N LEU A 178 6.63 3.45 -6.79
CA LEU A 178 7.37 3.30 -5.53
C LEU A 178 8.27 4.52 -5.21
N GLN A 179 8.74 5.24 -6.22
CA GLN A 179 9.44 6.51 -6.03
C GLN A 179 8.50 7.62 -5.55
N LYS A 180 7.28 7.70 -6.08
CA LYS A 180 6.26 8.64 -5.56
C LYS A 180 5.95 8.34 -4.11
N VAL A 181 5.80 7.07 -3.74
CA VAL A 181 5.61 6.64 -2.35
C VAL A 181 6.71 7.21 -1.45
N ALA A 182 7.98 7.11 -1.87
CA ALA A 182 9.09 7.67 -1.09
C ALA A 182 8.90 9.17 -0.82
N SER A 183 8.50 9.95 -1.84
CA SER A 183 8.25 11.39 -1.68
C SER A 183 7.06 11.75 -0.78
N ILE A 184 6.08 10.84 -0.67
CA ILE A 184 4.89 11.03 0.17
C ILE A 184 5.24 10.71 1.62
N VAL A 185 5.89 9.56 1.84
CA VAL A 185 6.12 8.97 3.16
C VAL A 185 7.33 9.57 3.87
N PHE A 186 8.41 9.83 3.13
CA PHE A 186 9.66 10.37 3.65
C PHE A 186 9.82 11.81 3.17
N PRO A 187 9.29 12.81 3.89
CA PRO A 187 9.48 14.19 3.51
C PRO A 187 10.97 14.53 3.58
N PHE A 188 11.60 14.79 2.44
CA PHE A 188 12.86 15.50 2.40
C PHE A 188 12.59 16.93 2.86
N GLU A 189 12.78 17.22 4.14
CA GLU A 189 12.81 18.61 4.59
C GLU A 189 13.97 19.31 3.86
N GLU A 190 13.65 20.20 2.91
CA GLU A 190 14.52 21.33 2.64
C GLU A 190 14.56 22.17 3.91
N LYS A 191 15.57 21.92 4.76
CA LYS A 191 15.93 22.83 5.85
C LYS A 191 16.60 24.07 5.30
#